data_AF-R0CRQ2-F1
#
_entry.id   AF-R0CRQ2-F1
#
_cell.length_a   1.000
_cell.length_b   1.000
_cell.length_c   1.000
_cell.angle_alpha   90.00
_cell.angle_beta   90.00
_cell.angle_gamma   90.00
#
_symmetry.space_group_name_H-M   'P 1'
#
loop_
_entity.id
_entity.type
_entity.pdbx_description
1 polymer ?
#
loop_
_entity_poly.entity_id
_entity_poly.type
_entity_poly.pdbx_seq_one_letter_code
_entity_poly.pdbx_strand_id
1 'polypeptide(L)'
;MDLSKDWIRSEFINHEILEQHRILENELTFYNAIVDGNIEYIEENIRQNTFTNPEGMGKLSENKLQNIRYHFVVTTAMITRYCVHGGMEQEKAYALSDFYILKMDKCHSIQEIADLHDTMCLDFCNKMNVQKKVRSSPSQSYYALIIFTTIFITASRLKSWLNI
;
A
#
# COMPACT_ATOMS: atom_id res chain seq x y z
N MET A 1 -6.94 15.09 32.48
CA MET A 1 -6.30 13.83 32.04
C MET A 1 -4.83 14.16 31.85
N ASP A 2 -3.94 13.50 32.59
CA ASP A 2 -2.49 13.73 32.50
C ASP A 2 -1.88 12.62 31.64
N LEU A 3 -1.83 12.88 30.33
CA LEU A 3 -1.44 11.88 29.32
C LEU A 3 -0.03 11.34 29.54
N SER A 4 0.87 12.14 30.13
CA SER A 4 2.24 11.72 30.41
C SER A 4 2.30 10.63 31.47
N LYS A 5 1.53 10.78 32.56
CA LYS A 5 1.44 9.75 33.61
C LYS A 5 0.76 8.48 33.10
N ASP A 6 -0.30 8.63 32.30
CA ASP A 6 -1.03 7.51 31.72
C ASP A 6 -0.13 6.70 30.75
N TRP A 7 0.69 7.37 29.93
CA TRP A 7 1.68 6.72 29.05
C TRP A 7 2.73 5.94 29.84
N ILE A 8 3.39 6.58 30.82
CA ILE A 8 4.43 5.93 31.65
C ILE A 8 3.88 4.68 32.33
N ARG A 9 2.64 4.75 32.83
CA ARG A 9 1.97 3.60 33.43
C ARG A 9 1.75 2.47 32.41
N SER A 10 1.30 2.79 31.20
CA SER A 10 1.09 1.81 30.15
C SER A 10 2.40 1.15 29.70
N GLU A 11 3.45 1.95 29.51
CA GLU A 11 4.79 1.47 29.14
C GLU A 11 5.32 0.48 30.18
N PHE A 12 5.21 0.82 31.46
CA PHE A 12 5.62 -0.05 32.57
C PHE A 12 4.90 -1.40 32.53
N ILE A 13 3.57 -1.40 32.36
CA ILE A 13 2.75 -2.62 32.28
C ILE A 13 3.16 -3.48 31.07
N ASN A 14 3.35 -2.86 29.91
CA ASN A 14 3.71 -3.58 28.69
C ASN A 14 5.08 -4.26 28.82
N HIS A 15 6.04 -3.61 29.49
CA HIS A 15 7.34 -4.19 29.79
C HIS A 15 7.25 -5.41 30.73
N GLU A 16 6.38 -5.37 31.75
CA GLU A 16 6.19 -6.50 32.66
C GLU A 16 5.51 -7.70 31.98
N ILE A 17 4.60 -7.46 31.03
CA ILE A 17 3.84 -8.50 30.32
C ILE A 17 4.61 -9.05 29.11
N LEU A 18 5.75 -8.44 28.74
CA LEU A 18 6.59 -8.81 27.58
C LEU A 18 5.81 -8.80 26.25
N GLU A 19 4.82 -7.91 26.10
CA GLU A 19 4.17 -7.73 24.80
C GLU A 19 5.17 -7.15 23.80
N GLN A 20 5.54 -7.94 22.79
CA GLN A 20 6.44 -7.50 21.72
C GLN A 20 5.66 -7.29 20.43
N HIS A 21 5.83 -6.12 19.83
CA HIS A 21 5.36 -5.86 18.48
C HIS A 21 6.14 -6.68 17.47
N ARG A 22 5.51 -6.93 16.31
CA ARG A 22 6.21 -7.52 15.16
C ARG A 22 7.41 -6.65 14.79
N ILE A 23 8.45 -7.33 14.31
CA ILE A 23 9.67 -6.69 13.84
C ILE A 23 9.33 -5.78 12.65
N LEU A 24 9.77 -4.52 12.70
CA LEU A 24 9.46 -3.49 11.70
C LEU A 24 9.85 -3.92 10.28
N GLU A 25 10.99 -4.59 10.13
CA GLU A 25 11.50 -5.08 8.84
C GLU A 25 10.51 -6.00 8.11
N ASN A 26 9.72 -6.79 8.85
CA ASN A 26 8.70 -7.67 8.26
C ASN A 26 7.55 -6.84 7.65
N GLU A 27 7.09 -5.80 8.34
CA GLU A 27 6.06 -4.89 7.83
C GLU A 27 6.55 -4.14 6.59
N LEU A 28 7.78 -3.63 6.63
CA LEU A 28 8.38 -2.93 5.50
C LEU A 28 8.53 -3.86 4.28
N THR A 29 8.93 -5.11 4.49
CA THR A 29 9.05 -6.11 3.41
C THR A 29 7.69 -6.40 2.78
N PHE A 30 6.63 -6.49 3.58
CA PHE A 30 5.27 -6.67 3.09
C PHE A 30 4.82 -5.49 2.20
N TYR A 31 5.00 -4.24 2.64
CA TYR A 31 4.62 -3.07 1.84
C TYR A 31 5.45 -2.96 0.55
N ASN A 32 6.75 -3.23 0.63
CA ASN A 32 7.63 -3.23 -0.55
C ASN A 32 7.22 -4.31 -1.55
N ALA A 33 6.83 -5.52 -1.09
CA ALA A 33 6.36 -6.58 -1.98
C ALA A 33 5.11 -6.16 -2.79
N ILE A 34 4.18 -5.42 -2.17
CA ILE A 34 3.01 -4.87 -2.85
C ILE A 34 3.41 -3.83 -3.90
N VAL A 35 4.24 -2.86 -3.51
CA VAL A 35 4.79 -1.85 -4.44
C VAL A 35 5.53 -2.51 -5.59
N ASP A 36 6.20 -3.62 -5.28
CA ASP A 36 6.98 -4.34 -6.27
C ASP A 36 6.15 -5.15 -7.25
N GLY A 37 4.86 -5.34 -6.97
CA GLY A 37 3.97 -6.19 -7.73
C GLY A 37 4.32 -7.68 -7.57
N ASN A 38 4.90 -8.07 -6.44
CA ASN A 38 5.27 -9.45 -6.14
C ASN A 38 4.06 -10.23 -5.62
N ILE A 39 3.26 -10.74 -6.55
CA ILE A 39 2.02 -11.49 -6.24
C ILE A 39 2.30 -12.76 -5.42
N GLU A 40 3.34 -13.51 -5.78
CA GLU A 40 3.74 -14.75 -5.11
C GLU A 40 3.96 -14.55 -3.60
N TYR A 41 4.68 -13.47 -3.24
CA TYR A 41 4.94 -13.15 -1.83
C TYR A 41 3.65 -12.81 -1.08
N ILE A 42 2.72 -12.08 -1.71
CA ILE A 42 1.44 -11.72 -1.10
C ILE A 42 0.56 -12.94 -0.90
N GLU A 43 0.49 -13.83 -1.89
CA GLU A 43 -0.24 -15.09 -1.76
C GLU A 43 0.32 -15.98 -0.65
N GLU A 44 1.64 -16.03 -0.47
CA GLU A 44 2.24 -16.73 0.66
C GLU A 44 1.86 -16.08 1.99
N ASN A 45 1.91 -14.75 2.07
CA ASN A 45 1.53 -14.02 3.28
C ASN A 45 0.07 -14.29 3.69
N ILE A 46 -0.82 -14.39 2.69
CA ILE A 46 -2.23 -14.76 2.82
C ILE A 46 -2.36 -16.19 3.33
N ARG A 47 -1.65 -17.16 2.73
CA ARG A 47 -1.66 -18.57 3.19
C ARG A 47 -1.27 -18.71 4.66
N GLN A 48 -0.33 -17.90 5.13
CA GLN A 48 0.11 -17.88 6.52
C GLN A 48 -0.86 -17.16 7.48
N ASN A 49 -1.97 -16.59 6.99
CA ASN A 49 -2.95 -15.83 7.78
C ASN A 49 -2.31 -14.72 8.65
N THR A 50 -1.27 -14.09 8.11
CA THR A 50 -0.42 -13.12 8.85
C THR A 50 -1.24 -11.92 9.35
N PHE A 51 -2.26 -11.50 8.62
CA PHE A 51 -3.08 -10.34 8.99
C PHE A 51 -3.85 -10.56 10.30
N THR A 52 -4.40 -11.74 10.54
CA THR A 52 -5.20 -12.03 11.76
C THR A 52 -4.39 -12.64 12.91
N ASN A 53 -3.09 -12.88 12.71
CA ASN A 53 -2.25 -13.45 13.77
C ASN A 53 -2.14 -12.46 14.97
N PRO A 54 -2.59 -12.82 16.18
CA PRO A 54 -2.53 -11.91 17.32
C PRO A 54 -1.11 -11.57 17.78
N GLU A 55 -0.12 -12.40 17.45
CA GLU A 55 1.27 -12.20 17.86
C GLU A 55 1.85 -10.92 17.25
N GLY A 56 2.21 -9.99 18.14
CA GLY A 56 2.82 -8.70 17.83
C GLY A 56 1.99 -7.70 17.02
N MET A 57 0.72 -7.99 16.76
CA MET A 57 -0.23 -7.07 16.10
C MET A 57 -0.51 -5.82 16.95
N GLY A 58 -0.44 -5.93 18.27
CA GLY A 58 -0.81 -4.85 19.19
C GLY A 58 -2.33 -4.69 19.37
N LYS A 59 -2.71 -4.14 20.52
CA LYS A 59 -4.10 -3.97 20.96
C LYS A 59 -4.53 -2.51 20.81
N LEU A 60 -5.36 -2.24 19.80
CA LEU A 60 -5.94 -0.95 19.48
C LEU A 60 -7.40 -0.82 19.98
N SER A 61 -8.03 -1.93 20.37
CA SER A 61 -9.37 -1.95 20.97
C SER A 61 -9.57 -3.16 21.88
N GLU A 62 -10.38 -2.99 22.92
CA GLU A 62 -10.90 -4.11 23.73
C GLU A 62 -11.87 -5.00 22.93
N ASN A 63 -12.56 -4.42 21.94
CA ASN A 63 -13.43 -5.19 21.06
C ASN A 63 -12.59 -5.82 19.94
N LYS A 64 -12.56 -7.17 19.89
CA LYS A 64 -11.76 -7.91 18.91
C LYS A 64 -12.06 -7.56 17.46
N LEU A 65 -13.34 -7.38 17.11
CA LEU A 65 -13.73 -6.99 15.76
C LEU A 65 -13.22 -5.58 15.43
N GLN A 66 -13.43 -4.64 16.34
CA GLN A 66 -12.97 -3.26 16.18
C GLN A 66 -11.44 -3.16 16.13
N ASN A 67 -10.72 -3.99 16.88
CA ASN A 67 -9.27 -4.08 16.84
C ASN A 67 -8.79 -4.41 15.43
N ILE A 68 -9.40 -5.40 14.78
CA ILE A 68 -9.10 -5.79 13.41
C ILE A 68 -9.49 -4.69 12.41
N ARG A 69 -10.59 -3.96 12.63
CA ARG A 69 -10.94 -2.80 11.79
C ARG A 69 -9.88 -1.72 11.82
N TYR A 70 -9.35 -1.40 13.01
CA TYR A 70 -8.30 -0.40 13.13
C TYR A 70 -7.03 -0.85 12.40
N HIS A 71 -6.64 -2.10 12.56
CA HIS A 71 -5.51 -2.67 11.81
C HIS A 71 -5.73 -2.64 10.31
N PHE A 72 -6.92 -2.99 9.83
CA PHE A 72 -7.28 -2.89 8.41
C PHE A 72 -7.08 -1.46 7.87
N VAL A 73 -7.58 -0.44 8.59
CA VAL A 73 -7.44 0.97 8.18
C VAL A 73 -5.97 1.38 8.16
N VAL A 74 -5.19 1.03 9.18
CA VAL A 74 -3.76 1.34 9.25
C VAL A 74 -3.01 0.70 8.09
N THR A 75 -3.20 -0.60 7.86
CA THR A 75 -2.56 -1.34 6.76
C THR A 75 -2.94 -0.75 5.39
N THR A 76 -4.22 -0.46 5.16
CA THR A 76 -4.71 0.16 3.91
C THR A 76 -4.03 1.50 3.67
N ALA A 77 -3.97 2.34 4.71
CA ALA A 77 -3.37 3.66 4.64
C ALA A 77 -1.86 3.61 4.38
N MET A 78 -1.16 2.61 4.92
CA MET A 78 0.26 2.37 4.66
C MET A 78 0.50 1.88 3.24
N ILE A 79 -0.20 0.83 2.79
CA ILE A 79 -0.13 0.32 1.42
C ILE A 79 -0.32 1.44 0.41
N THR A 80 -1.33 2.28 0.64
CA THR A 80 -1.67 3.40 -0.24
C THR A 80 -0.52 4.38 -0.39
N ARG A 81 0.11 4.81 0.73
CA ARG A 81 1.27 5.72 0.69
C ARG A 81 2.46 5.11 -0.03
N TYR A 82 2.74 3.83 0.23
CA TYR A 82 3.81 3.10 -0.44
C TYR A 82 3.56 2.98 -1.95
N CYS A 83 2.33 2.69 -2.36
CA CYS A 83 1.96 2.65 -3.78
C CYS A 83 2.11 4.00 -4.47
N VAL A 84 1.71 5.11 -3.81
CA VAL A 84 1.93 6.47 -4.32
C VAL A 84 3.43 6.75 -4.48
N HIS A 85 4.26 6.40 -3.48
CA HIS A 85 5.72 6.53 -3.60
C HIS A 85 6.31 5.63 -4.70
N GLY A 86 5.75 4.44 -4.93
CA GLY A 86 6.05 3.57 -6.07
C GLY A 86 5.56 4.10 -7.43
N GLY A 87 4.87 5.24 -7.41
CA GLY A 87 4.44 6.00 -8.58
C GLY A 87 3.03 5.68 -9.06
N MET A 88 2.19 5.01 -8.27
CA MET A 88 0.74 5.02 -8.51
C MET A 88 0.23 6.46 -8.42
N GLU A 89 -0.71 6.82 -9.30
CA GLU A 89 -1.32 8.15 -9.27
C GLU A 89 -2.10 8.35 -7.96
N GLN A 90 -1.91 9.52 -7.33
CA GLN A 90 -2.32 9.76 -5.95
C GLN A 90 -3.84 9.66 -5.75
N GLU A 91 -4.63 10.29 -6.62
CA GLU A 91 -6.08 10.29 -6.51
C GLU A 91 -6.64 8.88 -6.70
N LYS A 92 -6.12 8.11 -7.67
CA LYS A 92 -6.46 6.69 -7.83
C LYS A 92 -6.13 5.86 -6.59
N ALA A 93 -4.97 6.08 -5.97
CA ALA A 93 -4.56 5.35 -4.79
C ALA A 93 -5.49 5.66 -3.60
N TYR A 94 -5.82 6.94 -3.39
CA TYR A 94 -6.73 7.37 -2.33
C TYR A 94 -8.18 6.90 -2.56
N ALA A 95 -8.70 7.01 -3.78
CA ALA A 95 -10.01 6.49 -4.12
C ALA A 95 -10.11 4.97 -3.89
N LEU A 96 -9.03 4.22 -4.16
CA LEU A 96 -8.99 2.78 -3.90
C LEU A 96 -8.95 2.47 -2.39
N SER A 97 -8.17 3.22 -1.62
CA SER A 97 -8.15 3.15 -0.15
C SER A 97 -9.55 3.37 0.44
N ASP A 98 -10.22 4.46 0.05
CA ASP A 98 -11.55 4.81 0.54
C ASP A 98 -12.58 3.74 0.18
N PHE A 99 -12.51 3.20 -1.04
CA PHE A 99 -13.35 2.08 -1.46
C PHE A 99 -13.23 0.88 -0.54
N TYR A 100 -12.01 0.44 -0.22
CA TYR A 100 -11.80 -0.74 0.64
C TYR A 100 -12.16 -0.48 2.11
N ILE A 101 -11.87 0.72 2.63
CA ILE A 101 -12.27 1.10 4.00
C ILE A 101 -13.80 1.09 4.14
N LEU A 102 -14.52 1.68 3.17
CA LEU A 102 -16.00 1.66 3.16
C LEU A 102 -16.58 0.26 2.98
N LYS A 103 -15.87 -0.65 2.31
CA LYS A 103 -16.27 -2.06 2.22
C LYS A 103 -16.06 -2.78 3.54
N MET A 104 -14.93 -2.55 4.19
CA MET A 104 -14.61 -3.14 5.49
C MET A 104 -15.63 -2.72 6.55
N ASP A 105 -16.06 -1.46 6.56
CA ASP A 105 -17.07 -0.95 7.49
C ASP A 105 -18.38 -1.76 7.49
N LYS A 106 -18.70 -2.39 6.36
CA LYS A 106 -19.89 -3.23 6.17
C LYS A 106 -19.69 -4.71 6.54
N CYS A 107 -18.47 -5.15 6.81
CA CYS A 107 -18.20 -6.51 7.32
C CYS A 107 -18.74 -6.64 8.75
N HIS A 108 -19.12 -7.83 9.21
CA HIS A 108 -19.64 -8.06 10.55
C HIS A 108 -18.83 -9.11 11.34
N SER A 109 -17.82 -9.71 10.72
CA SER A 109 -16.95 -10.71 11.32
C SER A 109 -15.48 -10.48 10.99
N ILE A 110 -14.60 -11.06 11.82
CA ILE A 110 -13.14 -11.01 11.59
C ILE A 110 -12.78 -11.70 10.27
N GLN A 111 -13.45 -12.81 9.94
CA GLN A 111 -13.19 -13.56 8.71
C GLN A 111 -13.52 -12.71 7.47
N GLU A 112 -14.68 -12.04 7.44
CA GLU A 112 -15.03 -11.17 6.31
C GLU A 112 -14.03 -10.02 6.12
N ILE A 113 -13.48 -9.48 7.22
CA ILE A 113 -12.44 -8.44 7.14
C ILE A 113 -11.12 -9.03 6.62
N ALA A 114 -10.76 -10.24 7.05
CA ALA A 114 -9.56 -10.93 6.58
C ALA A 114 -9.64 -11.25 5.08
N ASP A 115 -10.76 -11.82 4.61
CA ASP A 115 -10.97 -12.13 3.19
C ASP A 115 -10.94 -10.85 2.33
N LEU A 116 -11.50 -9.74 2.85
CA LEU A 116 -11.44 -8.44 2.19
C LEU A 116 -10.02 -7.87 2.18
N HIS A 117 -9.26 -8.04 3.26
CA HIS A 117 -7.87 -7.61 3.35
C HIS A 117 -7.03 -8.32 2.28
N ASP A 118 -7.17 -9.63 2.15
CA ASP A 118 -6.42 -10.42 1.18
C ASP A 118 -6.75 -10.00 -0.25
N THR A 119 -8.04 -9.77 -0.53
CA THR A 119 -8.51 -9.22 -1.80
C THR A 119 -7.91 -7.84 -2.09
N MET A 120 -7.88 -6.96 -1.10
CA MET A 120 -7.31 -5.62 -1.22
C MET A 120 -5.81 -5.67 -1.51
N CYS A 121 -5.05 -6.47 -0.76
CA CYS A 121 -3.60 -6.59 -0.93
C CYS A 121 -3.24 -7.10 -2.34
N LEU A 122 -3.96 -8.11 -2.83
CA LEU A 122 -3.78 -8.60 -4.20
C LEU A 122 -4.18 -7.55 -5.24
N ASP A 123 -5.23 -6.77 -5.02
CA ASP A 123 -5.65 -5.73 -5.97
C ASP A 123 -4.62 -4.60 -6.11
N PHE A 124 -4.13 -4.08 -4.99
CA PHE A 124 -3.03 -3.11 -5.00
C PHE A 124 -1.78 -3.68 -5.67
N CYS A 125 -1.39 -4.90 -5.31
CA CYS A 125 -0.20 -5.55 -5.87
C CYS A 125 -0.32 -5.77 -7.38
N ASN A 126 -1.48 -6.22 -7.86
CA ASN A 126 -1.74 -6.39 -9.29
C ASN A 126 -1.70 -5.05 -10.05
N LYS A 127 -2.30 -4.00 -9.50
CA LYS A 127 -2.25 -2.66 -10.11
C LYS A 127 -0.82 -2.14 -10.23
N MET A 128 0.01 -2.34 -9.20
CA MET A 128 1.43 -1.99 -9.23
C MET A 128 2.22 -2.85 -10.24
N ASN A 129 1.95 -4.15 -10.31
CA ASN A 129 2.57 -5.06 -11.27
C ASN A 129 2.30 -4.63 -12.73
N VAL A 130 1.03 -4.34 -13.06
CA VAL A 130 0.62 -3.87 -14.38
C VAL A 130 1.30 -2.54 -14.71
N GLN A 131 1.30 -1.60 -13.78
CA GLN A 131 1.95 -0.30 -13.97
C GLN A 131 3.45 -0.42 -14.26
N LYS A 132 4.15 -1.31 -13.54
CA LYS A 132 5.56 -1.60 -13.80
C LYS A 132 5.78 -2.18 -15.20
N LYS A 133 4.97 -3.16 -15.61
CA LYS A 133 5.05 -3.77 -16.94
C LYS A 133 4.89 -2.75 -18.06
N VAL A 134 3.92 -1.84 -17.94
CA VAL A 134 3.71 -0.74 -18.88
C VAL A 134 4.95 0.16 -18.95
N ARG A 135 5.51 0.56 -17.81
CA ARG A 135 6.74 1.38 -17.76
C ARG A 135 7.97 0.69 -18.36
N SER A 136 8.10 -0.63 -18.15
CA SER A 136 9.22 -1.41 -18.69
C SER A 136 9.05 -1.78 -20.18
N SER A 137 7.88 -1.56 -20.77
CA SER A 137 7.63 -1.95 -22.15
C SER A 137 8.46 -1.09 -23.12
N PRO A 138 9.25 -1.69 -24.03
CA PRO A 138 10.10 -0.94 -24.96
C PRO A 138 9.31 0.03 -25.84
N SER A 139 8.05 -0.29 -26.16
CA SER A 139 7.17 0.51 -27.00
C SER A 139 6.99 1.94 -26.46
N GLN A 140 6.86 2.12 -25.15
CA GLN A 140 6.71 3.45 -24.54
C GLN A 140 7.95 4.33 -24.81
N SER A 141 9.15 3.74 -24.73
CA SER A 141 10.41 4.41 -25.05
C SER A 141 10.51 4.74 -26.54
N TYR A 142 10.09 3.84 -27.43
CA TYR A 142 10.04 4.10 -28.87
C TYR A 142 9.08 5.23 -29.24
N TYR A 143 7.86 5.24 -28.69
CA TYR A 143 6.90 6.33 -28.94
C TYR A 143 7.39 7.67 -28.39
N ALA A 144 8.00 7.69 -27.21
CA ALA A 144 8.64 8.90 -26.68
C ALA A 144 9.76 9.41 -27.59
N LEU A 145 10.62 8.53 -28.13
CA LEU A 145 11.66 8.88 -29.10
C LEU A 145 11.08 9.43 -30.41
N ILE A 146 10.01 8.82 -30.92
CA ILE A 146 9.34 9.27 -32.15
C ILE A 146 8.70 10.65 -31.96
N ILE A 147 8.05 10.89 -30.81
CA ILE A 147 7.48 12.21 -30.49
C ILE A 147 8.58 13.26 -30.37
N PHE A 148 9.68 12.94 -29.69
CA PHE A 148 10.81 13.87 -29.53
C PHE A 148 11.45 14.22 -30.89
N THR A 149 11.67 13.23 -31.75
CA THR A 149 12.25 13.44 -33.09
C THR A 149 11.31 14.20 -34.01
N THR A 150 10.00 13.91 -34.02
CA THR A 150 9.03 14.64 -34.85
C THR A 150 8.85 16.09 -34.41
N ILE A 151 8.81 16.37 -33.11
CA ILE A 151 8.80 17.74 -32.57
C ILE A 151 10.09 18.48 -32.94
N PHE A 152 11.25 17.83 -32.83
CA PHE A 152 12.54 18.45 -33.19
C PHE A 152 12.65 18.75 -34.70
N ILE A 153 12.18 17.83 -35.55
CA ILE A 153 12.16 18.00 -37.01
C ILE A 153 11.19 19.11 -37.42
N THR A 154 10.02 19.19 -36.80
CA THR A 154 9.04 20.26 -37.09
C THR A 154 9.55 21.62 -36.60
N ALA A 155 10.15 21.70 -35.41
CA ALA A 155 10.74 22.92 -34.88
C ALA A 155 11.91 23.42 -35.74
N SER A 156 12.80 22.53 -36.20
CA SER A 156 13.92 22.88 -37.08
C SER A 156 13.45 23.35 -38.47
N ARG A 157 12.42 22.71 -39.04
CA ARG A 157 11.79 23.16 -40.29
C ARG A 157 11.10 24.53 -40.15
N LEU A 158 10.44 24.80 -39.03
CA LEU A 158 9.82 26.09 -38.76
C LEU A 158 10.87 27.22 -38.67
N LYS A 159 12.01 26.94 -38.02
CA LYS A 159 13.15 27.87 -37.92
C LYS A 159 13.73 28.21 -39.30
N SER A 160 13.92 27.18 -40.13
CA SER A 160 14.38 27.36 -41.51
C SER A 160 13.42 28.18 -42.38
N TRP A 161 12.10 28.15 -42.12
CA TRP A 161 11.11 28.89 -42.91
C TRP A 161 11.00 30.36 -42.48
N LEU A 162 11.31 30.66 -41.22
CA LEU A 162 11.25 32.01 -40.65
C LEU A 162 12.52 32.85 -40.91
N ASN A 163 13.56 32.30 -41.56
CA ASN A 163 14.84 32.99 -41.81
C ASN A 163 15.43 33.65 -40.53
N ILE A 164 15.38 32.92 -39.40
CA ILE A 164 16.07 33.23 -38.15
C ILE A 164 17.02 32.09 -37.81
#